data_AF-A0A2N2T1N4-F1
#
_entry.id   AF-A0A2N2T1N4-F1
#
_cell.length_a   1.000
_cell.length_b   1.000
_cell.length_c   1.000
_cell.angle_alpha   90.00
_cell.angle_beta   90.00
_cell.angle_gamma   90.00
#
_symmetry.space_group_name_H-M   'P 1'
#
loop_
_entity.id
_entity.type
_entity.pdbx_description
1 polymer ?
#
loop_
_entity_poly.entity_id
_entity_poly.type
_entity_poly.pdbx_seq_one_letter_code
_entity_poly.pdbx_strand_id
1 'polypeptide(L)' 'LAPMAGRAMVVDNIDALVAQVSQAARGGDHILCMSNGGFGGIHAKLLQTLQSK' A
#
# COMPACT_ATOMS: atom_id res chain seq x y z
N LEU A 1 -6.38 -14.93 -19.18
CA LEU A 1 -5.70 -13.79 -18.51
C LEU A 1 -4.24 -14.16 -18.30
N ALA A 2 -3.30 -13.23 -18.52
CA ALA A 2 -1.90 -13.48 -18.21
C ALA A 2 -1.65 -13.42 -16.68
N PRO A 3 -0.74 -14.24 -16.13
CA PRO A 3 -0.44 -14.24 -14.69
C PRO A 3 0.22 -12.92 -14.24
N MET A 4 -0.07 -12.50 -13.00
CA MET A 4 0.49 -11.26 -12.44
C MET A 4 1.97 -11.37 -12.05
N ALA A 5 2.47 -12.58 -11.77
CA ALA A 5 3.85 -12.84 -11.35
C ALA A 5 4.29 -11.90 -10.20
N GLY A 6 5.51 -11.37 -10.22
CA GLY A 6 6.04 -10.46 -9.19
C GLY A 6 5.44 -9.05 -9.17
N ARG A 7 4.35 -8.80 -9.91
CA ARG A 7 3.64 -7.50 -9.92
C ARG A 7 2.51 -7.43 -8.88
N ALA A 8 2.23 -8.54 -8.19
CA ALA A 8 1.24 -8.60 -7.13
C ALA A 8 1.84 -9.24 -5.88
N MET A 9 1.47 -8.71 -4.72
CA MET A 9 1.83 -9.25 -3.42
C MET A 9 0.57 -9.35 -2.56
N VAL A 10 0.51 -10.38 -1.72
CA VAL A 10 -0.59 -10.61 -0.79
C VAL A 10 0.00 -10.61 0.62
N VAL A 11 -0.64 -9.87 1.51
CA VAL A 11 -0.35 -9.82 2.95
C VAL A 11 -1.67 -9.85 3.70
N ASP A 12 -1.63 -10.36 4.93
CA ASP A 12 -2.83 -10.65 5.75
C ASP A 12 -3.16 -9.58 6.79
N ASN A 13 -2.34 -8.53 6.90
CA ASN A 13 -2.54 -7.45 7.84
C ASN A 13 -2.17 -6.07 7.26
N ILE A 14 -2.80 -5.03 7.80
CA ILE A 14 -2.70 -3.66 7.28
C ILE A 14 -1.33 -3.05 7.50
N ASP A 15 -0.68 -3.32 8.64
CA ASP A 15 0.62 -2.73 8.93
C ASP A 15 1.71 -3.28 8.00
N ALA A 16 1.68 -4.58 7.68
CA ALA A 16 2.53 -5.18 6.66
C ALA A 16 2.25 -4.60 5.26
N LEU A 17 0.99 -4.36 4.92
CA LEU A 17 0.62 -3.71 3.65
C LEU A 17 1.20 -2.30 3.55
N VAL A 18 1.07 -1.49 4.60
CA VAL A 18 1.64 -0.15 4.67
C VAL A 18 3.16 -0.21 4.51
N ALA A 19 3.84 -1.11 5.22
CA ALA A 19 5.29 -1.27 5.09
C ALA A 19 5.73 -1.62 3.67
N GLN A 20 5.04 -2.56 3.00
CA GLN A 20 5.35 -2.96 1.62
C GLN A 20 5.13 -1.81 0.62
N VAL A 21 4.00 -1.12 0.73
CA VAL A 21 3.70 0.05 -0.11
C VAL A 21 4.74 1.15 0.11
N SER A 22 5.07 1.46 1.37
CA SER A 22 6.07 2.47 1.70
C SER A 22 7.46 2.11 1.20
N GLN A 23 7.85 0.83 1.18
CA GLN A 23 9.12 0.40 0.59
C GLN A 23 9.13 0.59 -0.94
N ALA A 24 8.05 0.23 -1.62
CA ALA A 24 7.94 0.31 -3.07
C ALA A 24 7.80 1.74 -3.61
N ALA A 25 7.12 2.63 -2.87
CA ALA A 25 6.78 3.98 -3.30
C ALA A 25 8.01 4.88 -3.49
N ARG A 26 7.99 5.63 -4.60
CA ARG A 26 8.98 6.65 -4.98
C ARG A 26 8.31 8.02 -5.14
N GLY A 27 9.12 9.07 -5.11
CA GLY A 27 8.63 10.43 -5.39
C GLY A 27 8.00 10.51 -6.79
N GLY A 28 6.79 11.05 -6.87
CA GLY A 28 6.01 11.13 -8.11
C GLY A 28 5.02 9.97 -8.34
N ASP A 29 5.08 8.90 -7.53
CA ASP A 29 4.11 7.81 -7.63
C ASP A 29 2.73 8.23 -7.11
N HIS A 30 1.69 7.65 -7.70
CA HIS A 30 0.31 7.77 -7.22
C HIS A 30 -0.15 6.45 -6.62
N ILE A 31 -0.59 6.48 -5.36
CA ILE A 31 -1.09 5.30 -4.64
C ILE A 31 -2.61 5.35 -4.61
N LEU A 32 -3.25 4.37 -5.25
CA LEU A 32 -4.71 4.19 -5.25
C LEU A 32 -5.11 3.13 -4.21
N CYS A 33 -5.88 3.53 -3.20
CA CYS A 33 -6.51 2.60 -2.25
C CYS A 33 -7.96 2.34 -2.68
N MET A 34 -8.33 1.09 -2.95
CA MET A 34 -9.69 0.70 -3.33
C MET A 34 -10.30 -0.18 -2.24
N SER A 35 -11.28 0.34 -1.52
CA SER A 35 -12.08 -0.41 -0.54
C SER A 35 -13.43 0.26 -0.35
N ASN A 36 -14.47 -0.52 -0.11
CA ASN A 36 -15.81 -0.03 0.19
C ASN A 36 -16.03 0.24 1.70
N GLY A 37 -15.01 0.04 2.54
CA GLY A 37 -15.07 0.27 3.99
C GLY A 37 -13.85 1.02 4.51
N GLY A 38 -13.66 1.06 5.84
CA GLY A 38 -12.60 1.86 6.47
C GLY A 38 -11.16 1.40 6.20
N PHE A 39 -10.97 0.20 5.64
CA PHE A 39 -9.68 -0.36 5.23
C PHE A 39 -8.58 -0.26 6.32
N GLY A 40 -8.95 -0.40 7.60
CA GLY A 40 -8.03 -0.27 8.72
C GLY A 40 -7.35 1.10 8.87
N GLY A 41 -7.94 2.17 8.32
CA GLY A 41 -7.37 3.51 8.38
C GLY A 41 -6.11 3.69 7.50
N ILE A 42 -5.99 2.91 6.43
CA ILE A 42 -4.79 2.82 5.60
C ILE A 42 -4.29 4.18 5.07
N HIS A 43 -5.20 5.10 4.73
CA HIS A 43 -4.85 6.43 4.23
C HIS A 43 -3.98 7.21 5.23
N ALA A 44 -4.37 7.24 6.51
CA ALA A 44 -3.63 7.94 7.55
C ALA A 44 -2.28 7.25 7.84
N LYS A 45 -2.27 5.92 7.91
CA LYS A 45 -1.06 5.11 8.13
C LYS A 45 -0.02 5.30 7.02
N LEU A 46 -0.47 5.29 5.75
CA LEU A 46 0.39 5.54 4.60
C LEU A 46 0.96 6.95 4.63
N LEU A 47 0.12 7.96 4.88
CA LEU A 47 0.57 9.36 4.94
C LEU A 47 1.64 9.56 6.01
N GLN A 48 1.39 9.06 7.24
CA GLN A 48 2.34 9.15 8.34
C GLN A 48 3.68 8.47 8.01
N THR A 49 3.62 7.28 7.40
CA THR A 49 4.84 6.50 7.08
C THR A 49 5.63 7.15 5.94
N LEU A 50 4.96 7.61 4.89
CA LEU A 50 5.60 8.20 3.71
C LEU A 50 6.15 9.60 3.97
N GLN A 51 5.53 10.39 4.84
CA GLN A 51 6.07 11.70 5.26
C GLN A 51 7.35 11.58 6.08
N SER A 52 7.57 10.42 6.71
CA SER A 52 8.73 10.17 7.58
C SER A 52 9.84 9.37 6.87
N LYS A 53 9.68 9.07 5.58
CA LYS A 53 10.64 8.34 4.74
C LYS A 53 11.62 9.30 4.09
#